data_AF-A0A816XAF2-F1
#
_entry.id   AF-A0A816XAF2-F1
#
_cell.length_a   1.000
_cell.length_b   1.000
_cell.length_c   1.000
_cell.angle_alpha   90.00
_cell.angle_beta   90.00
_cell.angle_gamma   90.00
#
_symmetry.space_group_name_H-M   'P 1'
#
loop_
_entity.id
_entity.type
_entity.pdbx_description
1 polymer ?
#
loop_
_entity_poly.entity_id
_entity_poly.type
_entity_poly.pdbx_seq_one_letter_code
_entity_poly.pdbx_strand_id
1 'polypeptide(L)'
;NVVAGNNLYDAEYIRYFTGIKTIVLPSLCAYARGSYKLNRQKPFLIGNMNAKNFHSKFMSLLSDSFNRLKIKVSIRHIRDFYKRHYRYTELAQHPGIIHIPYQVSLMSIFEQYRMNIPLFVPSLDLLTEWHYTYQVVNERTWDGMSRKIGNASRISGVLGPDIPDPNNDLDRDAIRYWLKFSDFYQWPHIIYFNSTDDLLIKLKTTNFQQVSANMKVYNANLRKHLFEQWRQILQRTKPL
;
A
#
# COMPACT_ATOMS: atom_id res chain seq x y z
N ASN A 1 -10.06 -25.28 -13.61
CA ASN A 1 -9.28 -24.04 -13.82
C ASN A 1 -9.20 -23.26 -12.51
N VAL A 2 -8.02 -22.80 -12.13
CA VAL A 2 -7.81 -21.96 -10.94
C VAL A 2 -7.77 -20.50 -11.37
N VAL A 3 -8.57 -19.64 -10.73
CA VAL A 3 -8.50 -18.18 -10.89
C VAL A 3 -7.97 -17.60 -9.58
N ALA A 4 -6.88 -16.85 -9.66
CA ALA A 4 -6.23 -16.25 -8.51
C ALA A 4 -5.93 -14.77 -8.74
N GLY A 5 -6.13 -13.96 -7.70
CA GLY A 5 -5.73 -12.55 -7.65
C GLY A 5 -4.41 -12.41 -6.89
N ASN A 6 -3.57 -11.43 -7.28
CA ASN A 6 -2.34 -11.14 -6.54
C ASN A 6 -2.63 -10.44 -5.21
N ASN A 7 -3.76 -9.76 -5.07
CA ASN A 7 -4.17 -9.11 -3.83
C ASN A 7 -5.69 -9.27 -3.63
N LEU A 8 -6.18 -8.85 -2.47
CA LEU A 8 -7.61 -8.96 -2.14
C LEU A 8 -8.48 -8.02 -2.98
N TYR A 9 -7.96 -6.86 -3.38
CA TYR A 9 -8.68 -5.95 -4.27
C TYR A 9 -9.00 -6.60 -5.62
N ASP A 10 -8.00 -7.20 -6.28
CA ASP A 10 -8.17 -7.91 -7.55
C ASP A 10 -9.18 -9.05 -7.38
N ALA A 11 -9.09 -9.78 -6.26
CA ALA A 11 -9.98 -10.89 -5.97
C ALA A 11 -11.44 -10.46 -5.86
N GLU A 12 -11.72 -9.39 -5.13
CA GLU A 12 -13.06 -8.84 -4.96
C GLU A 12 -13.55 -8.12 -6.24
N TYR A 13 -12.66 -7.49 -7.00
CA TYR A 13 -13.00 -6.87 -8.29
C TYR A 13 -13.44 -7.93 -9.30
N ILE A 14 -12.69 -9.04 -9.43
CA ILE A 14 -13.09 -10.18 -10.27
C ILE A 14 -14.43 -10.74 -9.79
N ARG A 15 -14.59 -10.94 -8.48
CA ARG A 15 -15.83 -11.47 -7.91
C ARG A 15 -17.02 -10.55 -8.18
N TYR A 16 -16.85 -9.23 -8.13
CA TYR A 16 -17.91 -8.26 -8.40
C TYR A 16 -18.45 -8.37 -9.82
N PHE A 17 -17.60 -8.50 -10.84
CA PHE A 17 -18.05 -8.58 -12.23
C PHE A 17 -18.41 -9.99 -12.71
N THR A 18 -17.90 -11.03 -12.06
CA THR A 18 -18.03 -12.41 -12.57
C THR A 18 -18.72 -13.38 -11.62
N GLY A 19 -18.85 -13.04 -10.34
CA GLY A 19 -19.34 -13.93 -9.30
C GLY A 19 -18.33 -15.02 -8.90
N ILE A 20 -17.18 -15.10 -9.58
CA ILE A 20 -16.15 -16.10 -9.32
C ILE A 20 -15.41 -15.74 -8.04
N LYS A 21 -15.43 -16.66 -7.06
CA LYS A 21 -14.57 -16.58 -5.88
C LYS A 21 -13.14 -16.95 -6.28
N THR A 22 -12.23 -16.01 -6.12
CA THR A 22 -10.82 -16.17 -6.47
C THR A 22 -9.98 -16.45 -5.24
N ILE A 23 -8.86 -17.15 -5.44
CA ILE A 23 -7.86 -17.35 -4.39
C ILE A 23 -6.92 -16.14 -4.37
N VAL A 24 -6.57 -15.64 -3.20
CA VAL A 24 -5.57 -14.57 -3.07
C VAL A 24 -4.18 -15.19 -2.91
N LEU A 25 -3.28 -14.88 -3.84
CA LEU A 25 -1.89 -15.35 -3.86
C LEU A 25 -0.92 -14.16 -3.91
N PRO A 26 -0.60 -13.55 -2.76
CA PRO A 26 0.24 -12.37 -2.70
C PRO A 26 1.69 -12.63 -3.09
N SER A 27 2.28 -11.61 -3.68
CA SER A 27 3.70 -11.57 -4.01
C SER A 27 4.57 -11.78 -2.76
N LEU A 28 5.45 -12.79 -2.81
CA LEU A 28 6.38 -13.10 -1.74
C LEU A 28 7.61 -12.18 -1.76
N CYS A 29 7.99 -11.68 -2.95
CA CYS A 29 9.16 -10.84 -3.18
C CYS A 29 10.46 -11.42 -2.59
N ALA A 30 10.66 -12.75 -2.67
CA ALA A 30 11.81 -13.43 -2.07
C ALA A 30 13.18 -13.00 -2.65
N TYR A 31 13.19 -12.33 -3.80
CA TYR A 31 14.39 -11.74 -4.40
C TYR A 31 14.86 -10.46 -3.70
N ALA A 32 14.00 -9.79 -2.92
CA ALA A 32 14.34 -8.58 -2.18
C ALA A 32 15.24 -8.94 -0.99
N ARG A 33 16.54 -9.07 -1.26
CA ARG A 33 17.56 -9.44 -0.28
C ARG A 33 17.85 -8.24 0.64
N GLY A 34 17.17 -8.18 1.77
CA GLY A 34 17.37 -7.18 2.81
C GLY A 34 16.55 -7.53 4.06
N SER A 35 17.08 -7.25 5.24
CA SER A 35 16.30 -7.28 6.47
C SER A 35 16.58 -6.00 7.23
N TYR A 36 15.54 -5.43 7.81
CA TYR A 36 15.60 -4.19 8.57
C TYR A 36 16.79 -4.15 9.54
N LYS A 37 17.57 -3.07 9.45
CA LYS A 37 18.74 -2.78 10.27
C LYS A 37 18.80 -1.28 10.53
N LEU A 38 17.99 -0.81 11.48
CA LEU A 38 17.84 0.61 11.82
C LEU A 38 19.19 1.33 11.90
N ASN A 39 19.36 2.36 11.07
CA ASN A 39 20.36 3.41 11.24
C ASN A 39 19.64 4.74 11.51
N ARG A 40 19.70 5.21 12.76
CA ARG A 40 19.04 6.45 13.21
C ARG A 40 19.58 7.72 12.55
N GLN A 41 20.75 7.67 11.92
CA GLN A 41 21.32 8.81 11.19
C GLN A 41 20.72 8.95 9.79
N LYS A 42 20.06 7.90 9.27
CA LYS A 42 19.37 7.97 7.98
C LYS A 42 18.01 8.67 8.13
N PRO A 43 17.57 9.41 7.10
CA PRO A 43 16.24 10.02 7.10
C PRO A 43 15.15 8.96 6.98
N PHE A 44 13.93 9.29 7.37
CA PHE A 44 12.74 8.61 6.85
C PHE A 44 12.62 8.88 5.35
N LEU A 45 12.07 7.92 4.62
CA LEU A 45 11.85 8.08 3.19
C LEU A 45 10.39 8.34 2.87
N ILE A 46 10.11 9.14 1.85
CA ILE A 46 8.81 9.18 1.18
C ILE A 46 8.93 8.34 -0.09
N GLY A 47 8.01 7.39 -0.26
CA GLY A 47 7.88 6.57 -1.46
C GLY A 47 7.45 7.40 -2.67
N ASN A 48 7.38 6.75 -3.84
CA ASN A 48 6.92 7.43 -5.05
C ASN A 48 5.45 7.83 -4.93
N MET A 49 5.13 9.07 -5.29
CA MET A 49 3.76 9.57 -5.42
C MET A 49 3.49 9.84 -6.90
N ASN A 50 2.40 9.29 -7.46
CA ASN A 50 2.04 9.52 -8.88
C ASN A 50 0.90 10.54 -9.08
N ALA A 51 0.59 11.33 -8.05
CA ALA A 51 -0.36 12.45 -8.12
C ALA A 51 0.40 13.77 -7.98
N LYS A 52 0.87 14.35 -9.10
CA LYS A 52 1.72 15.56 -9.10
C LYS A 52 1.09 16.73 -8.32
N ASN A 53 -0.21 16.95 -8.49
CA ASN A 53 -0.94 18.03 -7.80
C ASN A 53 -1.05 17.77 -6.29
N PHE A 54 -1.09 16.51 -5.88
CA PHE A 54 -1.15 16.16 -4.46
C PHE A 54 0.23 16.21 -3.79
N HIS A 55 1.31 15.98 -4.53
CA HIS A 55 2.67 16.04 -3.97
C HIS A 55 2.96 17.41 -3.32
N SER A 56 2.73 18.51 -4.03
CA SER A 56 2.93 19.86 -3.48
C SER A 56 2.04 20.12 -2.27
N LYS A 57 0.77 19.69 -2.33
CA LYS A 57 -0.18 19.80 -1.22
C LYS A 57 0.29 19.03 0.01
N PHE A 58 0.73 17.78 -0.15
CA PHE A 58 1.24 16.95 0.94
C PHE A 58 2.50 17.57 1.57
N MET A 59 3.44 18.05 0.76
CA MET A 59 4.66 18.71 1.26
C MET A 59 4.33 20.00 2.03
N SER A 60 3.34 20.78 1.58
CA SER A 60 2.83 21.95 2.32
C SER A 60 2.22 21.55 3.66
N LEU A 61 1.33 20.55 3.69
CA LEU A 61 0.72 20.05 4.94
C LEU A 61 1.79 19.56 5.93
N LEU A 62 2.80 18.86 5.43
CA LEU A 62 3.92 18.36 6.23
C LEU A 62 4.76 19.52 6.80
N SER A 63 5.07 20.53 5.98
CA SER A 63 5.78 21.75 6.41
C SER A 63 5.03 22.49 7.52
N ASP A 64 3.72 22.67 7.37
CA ASP A 64 2.89 23.32 8.40
C ASP A 64 2.90 22.53 9.71
N SER A 65 2.90 21.20 9.63
CA SER A 65 2.95 20.29 10.78
C SER A 65 4.29 20.38 11.50
N PHE A 66 5.40 20.48 10.76
CA PHE A 66 6.72 20.74 11.34
C PHE A 66 6.76 22.06 12.12
N ASN A 67 6.19 23.13 11.55
CA ASN A 67 6.13 24.44 12.19
C ASN A 67 5.29 24.42 13.47
N ARG A 68 4.13 23.74 13.44
CA ARG A 68 3.25 23.60 14.62
C ARG A 68 3.89 22.78 15.73
N LEU A 69 4.38 21.57 15.41
CA LEU A 69 4.78 20.58 16.41
C LEU A 69 6.23 20.72 16.87
N LYS A 70 7.07 21.46 16.12
CA LYS A 70 8.50 21.64 16.40
C LYS A 70 9.27 20.32 16.56
N ILE A 71 8.81 19.27 15.86
CA ILE A 71 9.44 17.94 15.87
C ILE A 71 10.65 17.94 14.93
N LYS A 72 11.78 17.43 15.40
CA LYS A 72 13.00 17.27 14.60
C LYS A 72 13.09 15.83 14.07
N VAL A 73 12.64 15.62 12.84
CA VAL A 73 12.86 14.37 12.07
C VAL A 73 13.31 14.71 10.66
N SER A 74 14.23 13.93 10.09
CA SER A 74 14.68 14.10 8.70
C SER A 74 13.84 13.23 7.79
N ILE A 75 13.23 13.82 6.76
CA ILE A 75 12.40 13.14 5.77
C ILE A 75 12.90 13.52 4.38
N ARG A 76 13.09 12.53 3.49
CA ARG A 76 13.54 12.75 2.11
C ARG A 76 12.75 11.89 1.14
N HIS A 77 12.45 12.43 -0.03
CA HIS A 77 11.88 11.61 -1.10
C HIS A 77 12.92 10.59 -1.60
N ILE A 78 12.49 9.34 -1.83
CA ILE A 78 13.40 8.23 -2.12
C ILE A 78 14.24 8.48 -3.39
N ARG A 79 13.62 9.06 -4.43
CA ARG A 79 14.31 9.38 -5.69
C ARG A 79 15.36 10.48 -5.51
N ASP A 80 15.13 11.42 -4.61
CA ASP A 80 16.03 12.55 -4.39
C ASP A 80 17.23 12.13 -3.54
N PHE A 81 17.01 11.19 -2.61
CA PHE A 81 18.05 10.67 -1.74
C PHE A 81 19.02 9.74 -2.48
N TYR A 82 18.49 8.81 -3.29
CA TYR A 82 19.30 7.81 -4.00
C TYR A 82 19.65 8.19 -5.45
N LYS A 83 19.07 9.27 -6.00
CA LYS A 83 19.22 9.81 -7.37
C LYS A 83 18.83 8.85 -8.52
N ARG A 84 19.31 7.60 -8.52
CA ARG A 84 19.04 6.59 -9.55
C ARG A 84 18.84 5.18 -9.00
N HIS A 85 19.79 4.68 -8.20
CA HIS A 85 19.80 3.28 -7.78
C HIS A 85 20.12 3.16 -6.29
N TYR A 86 19.59 2.12 -5.67
CA TYR A 86 19.90 1.70 -4.31
C TYR A 86 19.83 0.19 -4.21
N ARG A 87 20.54 -0.38 -3.25
CA ARG A 87 20.41 -1.79 -2.88
C ARG A 87 19.33 -1.95 -1.82
N TYR A 88 18.65 -3.10 -1.82
CA TYR A 88 17.66 -3.45 -0.79
C TYR A 88 18.24 -3.38 0.64
N THR A 89 19.50 -3.77 0.82
CA THR A 89 20.20 -3.65 2.11
C THR A 89 20.42 -2.21 2.57
N GLU A 90 20.54 -1.25 1.65
CA GLU A 90 20.67 0.17 1.96
C GLU A 90 19.31 0.77 2.33
N LEU A 91 18.27 0.35 1.62
CA LEU A 91 16.90 0.74 1.89
C LEU A 91 16.45 0.25 3.28
N ALA A 92 16.81 -0.98 3.64
CA ALA A 92 16.50 -1.58 4.94
C ALA A 92 17.17 -0.92 6.15
N GLN A 93 18.05 0.07 5.94
CA GLN A 93 18.68 0.84 7.02
C GLN A 93 17.90 2.09 7.44
N HIS A 94 16.92 2.53 6.65
CA HIS A 94 16.12 3.71 6.99
C HIS A 94 15.15 3.39 8.13
N PRO A 95 14.84 4.35 9.03
CA PRO A 95 13.92 4.10 10.15
C PRO A 95 12.49 3.68 9.73
N GLY A 96 12.05 4.13 8.56
CA GLY A 96 10.77 3.75 7.96
C GLY A 96 10.53 4.46 6.64
N ILE A 97 9.46 4.06 5.96
CA ILE A 97 9.04 4.60 4.66
C ILE A 97 7.59 5.05 4.73
N ILE A 98 7.34 6.29 4.31
CA ILE A 98 6.04 6.92 4.22
C ILE A 98 5.51 6.71 2.80
N HIS A 99 4.37 6.04 2.69
CA HIS A 99 3.68 5.84 1.43
C HIS A 99 2.44 6.72 1.36
N ILE A 100 2.36 7.47 0.26
CA ILE A 100 1.11 8.05 -0.22
C ILE A 100 0.77 7.26 -1.50
N PRO A 101 -0.01 6.18 -1.38
CA PRO A 101 -0.17 5.22 -2.46
C PRO A 101 -0.93 5.83 -3.64
N TYR A 102 -0.46 5.56 -4.86
CA TYR A 102 -1.16 5.93 -6.09
C TYR A 102 -1.93 4.76 -6.73
N GLN A 103 -1.74 3.55 -6.18
CA GLN A 103 -2.43 2.31 -6.57
C GLN A 103 -2.70 1.48 -5.32
N VAL A 104 -3.69 0.58 -5.39
CA VAL A 104 -4.12 -0.33 -4.30
C VAL A 104 -3.13 -1.47 -4.02
N SER A 105 -2.23 -1.74 -4.96
CA SER A 105 -1.21 -2.79 -4.90
C SER A 105 0.06 -2.30 -5.59
N LEU A 106 1.14 -2.14 -4.82
CA LEU A 106 2.41 -1.58 -5.29
C LEU A 106 3.55 -2.55 -4.96
N MET A 107 4.27 -3.03 -5.98
CA MET A 107 5.35 -3.99 -5.81
C MET A 107 6.42 -3.52 -4.81
N SER A 108 6.72 -2.21 -4.81
CA SER A 108 7.67 -1.62 -3.86
C SER A 108 7.21 -1.74 -2.40
N ILE A 109 5.90 -1.64 -2.12
CA ILE A 109 5.36 -1.83 -0.76
C ILE A 109 5.51 -3.31 -0.36
N PHE A 110 5.24 -4.27 -1.26
CA PHE A 110 5.49 -5.69 -0.98
C PHE A 110 6.96 -5.92 -0.62
N GLU A 111 7.89 -5.48 -1.46
CA GLU A 111 9.33 -5.65 -1.23
C GLU A 111 9.74 -5.07 0.13
N GLN A 112 9.32 -3.84 0.44
CA GLN A 112 9.67 -3.15 1.67
C GLN A 112 9.06 -3.80 2.91
N TYR A 113 7.81 -4.25 2.80
CA TYR A 113 7.13 -4.98 3.86
C TYR A 113 7.83 -6.33 4.14
N ARG A 114 8.25 -7.05 3.09
CA ARG A 114 8.96 -8.34 3.21
C ARG A 114 10.37 -8.19 3.77
N MET A 115 10.99 -7.02 3.60
CA MET A 115 12.23 -6.63 4.28
C MET A 115 12.03 -6.22 5.75
N ASN A 116 10.79 -6.23 6.25
CA ASN A 116 10.41 -5.85 7.62
C ASN A 116 10.69 -4.37 7.94
N ILE A 117 10.65 -3.49 6.93
CA ILE A 117 10.84 -2.05 7.11
C ILE A 117 9.51 -1.47 7.62
N PRO A 118 9.49 -0.69 8.72
CA PRO A 118 8.29 0.00 9.16
C PRO A 118 7.70 0.88 8.06
N LEU A 119 6.43 0.66 7.73
CA LEU A 119 5.71 1.40 6.68
C LEU A 119 4.63 2.26 7.30
N PHE A 120 4.58 3.51 6.87
CA PHE A 120 3.56 4.47 7.23
C PHE A 120 2.64 4.71 6.06
N VAL A 121 1.34 4.60 6.28
CA VAL A 121 0.31 4.77 5.24
C VAL A 121 -0.81 5.63 5.81
N PRO A 122 -1.48 6.50 5.05
CA PRO A 122 -2.69 7.15 5.53
C PRO A 122 -3.71 6.10 6.01
N SER A 123 -4.54 6.46 6.99
CA SER A 123 -5.69 5.64 7.35
C SER A 123 -6.67 5.53 6.18
N LEU A 124 -7.55 4.54 6.22
CA LEU A 124 -8.58 4.35 5.20
C LEU A 124 -9.38 5.63 4.97
N ASP A 125 -9.83 6.27 6.06
CA ASP A 125 -10.62 7.49 5.98
C ASP A 125 -9.81 8.65 5.36
N LEU A 126 -8.56 8.83 5.78
CA LEU A 126 -7.70 9.90 5.21
C LEU A 126 -7.41 9.67 3.73
N LEU A 127 -7.11 8.43 3.33
CA LEU A 127 -6.84 8.10 1.93
C LEU A 127 -8.10 8.23 1.07
N THR A 128 -9.28 7.89 1.62
CA THR A 128 -10.57 8.13 0.97
C THR A 128 -10.76 9.63 0.71
N GLU A 129 -10.56 10.50 1.71
CA GLU A 129 -10.69 11.96 1.51
C GLU A 129 -9.73 12.48 0.45
N TRP A 130 -8.48 12.05 0.53
CA TRP A 130 -7.46 12.46 -0.42
C TRP A 130 -7.76 11.97 -1.83
N HIS A 131 -8.27 10.74 -1.99
CA HIS A 131 -8.64 10.23 -3.30
C HIS A 131 -9.88 10.95 -3.85
N TYR A 132 -10.93 11.10 -3.05
CA TYR A 132 -12.14 11.82 -3.46
C TYR A 132 -11.83 13.25 -3.91
N THR A 133 -10.97 13.96 -3.17
CA THR A 133 -10.65 15.38 -3.45
C THR A 133 -9.58 15.57 -4.53
N TYR A 134 -8.53 14.75 -4.51
CA TYR A 134 -7.31 14.98 -5.29
C TYR A 134 -6.93 13.81 -6.21
N GLN A 135 -7.75 12.76 -6.27
CA GLN A 135 -7.52 11.58 -7.09
C GLN A 135 -6.14 10.95 -6.80
N VAL A 136 -5.77 10.83 -5.52
CA VAL A 136 -4.43 10.36 -5.10
C VAL A 136 -4.14 8.92 -5.55
N VAL A 137 -5.12 8.01 -5.41
CA VAL A 137 -5.02 6.61 -5.86
C VAL A 137 -5.54 6.46 -7.30
N ASN A 138 -5.09 7.32 -8.21
CA ASN A 138 -5.63 7.39 -9.58
C ASN A 138 -5.43 6.12 -10.42
N GLU A 139 -4.47 5.26 -10.09
CA GLU A 139 -4.28 3.99 -10.83
C GLU A 139 -5.16 2.84 -10.31
N ARG A 140 -6.13 3.15 -9.44
CA ARG A 140 -7.15 2.21 -8.99
C ARG A 140 -8.15 1.84 -10.10
N THR A 141 -8.47 2.79 -10.97
CA THR A 141 -9.46 2.66 -12.05
C THR A 141 -8.80 3.00 -13.40
N TRP A 142 -9.36 2.45 -14.49
CA TRP A 142 -8.85 2.75 -15.83
C TRP A 142 -9.06 4.23 -16.22
N ASP A 143 -10.18 4.82 -15.79
CA ASP A 143 -10.47 6.22 -15.99
C ASP A 143 -9.47 7.11 -15.22
N GLY A 144 -9.16 6.78 -13.97
CA GLY A 144 -8.16 7.51 -13.18
C GLY A 144 -6.75 7.46 -13.80
N MET A 145 -6.35 6.32 -14.37
CA MET A 145 -5.09 6.21 -15.14
C MET A 145 -5.11 7.14 -16.37
N SER A 146 -6.28 7.30 -16.98
CA SER A 146 -6.54 8.23 -18.09
C SER A 146 -6.80 9.68 -17.65
N ARG A 147 -6.62 10.00 -16.35
CA ARG A 147 -6.88 11.31 -15.73
C ARG A 147 -8.34 11.78 -15.87
N LYS A 148 -9.27 10.84 -15.85
CA LYS A 148 -10.72 11.07 -15.80
C LYS A 148 -11.26 10.59 -14.46
N ILE A 149 -12.40 11.13 -14.05
CA ILE A 149 -13.12 10.66 -12.87
C ILE A 149 -14.30 9.83 -13.38
N GLY A 150 -14.26 8.53 -13.11
CA GLY A 150 -15.35 7.60 -13.47
C GLY A 150 -16.50 7.74 -12.49
N ASN A 151 -17.74 7.60 -12.98
CA ASN A 151 -18.94 7.62 -12.14
C ASN A 151 -19.66 6.26 -12.09
N ALA A 152 -19.29 5.33 -12.97
CA ALA A 152 -19.79 3.96 -13.01
C ALA A 152 -18.93 3.10 -13.95
N SER A 153 -19.06 1.78 -13.81
CA SER A 153 -18.55 0.81 -14.77
C SER A 153 -19.40 0.76 -16.03
N ARG A 154 -18.79 0.38 -17.15
CA ARG A 154 -19.48 0.15 -18.43
C ARG A 154 -20.36 -1.11 -18.44
N ILE A 155 -20.13 -1.99 -17.48
CA ILE A 155 -20.88 -3.23 -17.27
C ILE A 155 -21.34 -3.28 -15.82
N SER A 156 -22.49 -3.87 -15.56
CA SER A 156 -23.00 -4.02 -14.19
C SER A 156 -22.28 -5.16 -13.46
N GLY A 157 -22.16 -5.03 -12.13
CA GLY A 157 -21.72 -6.13 -11.26
C GLY A 157 -22.80 -7.20 -11.12
N VAL A 158 -22.40 -8.40 -10.68
CA VAL A 158 -23.30 -9.56 -10.49
C VAL A 158 -23.62 -9.85 -9.02
N LEU A 159 -22.99 -9.15 -8.08
CA LEU A 159 -23.14 -9.39 -6.63
C LEU A 159 -24.34 -8.67 -5.97
N GLY A 160 -25.20 -8.04 -6.78
CA GLY A 160 -26.38 -7.31 -6.31
C GLY A 160 -26.12 -5.82 -6.04
N PRO A 161 -27.18 -5.05 -5.76
CA PRO A 161 -27.14 -3.59 -5.67
C PRO A 161 -26.45 -3.05 -4.41
N ASP A 162 -26.29 -3.87 -3.36
CA ASP A 162 -25.71 -3.44 -2.09
C ASP A 162 -24.19 -3.26 -2.13
N ILE A 163 -23.53 -3.74 -3.20
CA ILE A 163 -22.10 -3.57 -3.40
C ILE A 163 -21.89 -2.40 -4.37
N PRO A 164 -21.24 -1.31 -3.93
CA PRO A 164 -21.06 -0.15 -4.79
C PRO A 164 -20.13 -0.46 -5.96
N ASP A 165 -20.31 0.26 -7.06
CA ASP A 165 -19.50 0.09 -8.27
C ASP A 165 -18.01 0.44 -8.00
N PRO A 166 -17.06 -0.47 -8.30
CA PRO A 166 -15.64 -0.20 -8.11
C PRO A 166 -15.12 0.97 -8.92
N ASN A 167 -15.73 1.34 -10.04
CA ASN A 167 -15.27 2.41 -10.90
C ASN A 167 -16.02 3.73 -10.68
N ASN A 168 -16.80 3.85 -9.60
CA ASN A 168 -17.41 5.11 -9.18
C ASN A 168 -16.47 5.89 -8.25
N ASP A 169 -15.72 6.83 -8.81
CA ASP A 169 -14.84 7.77 -8.10
C ASP A 169 -15.55 9.11 -7.75
N LEU A 170 -16.85 9.23 -8.02
CA LEU A 170 -17.70 10.34 -7.56
C LEU A 170 -18.47 10.02 -6.28
N ASP A 171 -18.46 8.76 -5.85
CA ASP A 171 -19.09 8.32 -4.61
C ASP A 171 -18.02 7.98 -3.57
N ARG A 172 -18.05 8.76 -2.48
CA ARG A 172 -17.13 8.62 -1.36
C ARG A 172 -17.24 7.26 -0.67
N ASP A 173 -18.45 6.71 -0.55
CA ASP A 173 -18.67 5.42 0.11
C ASP A 173 -18.22 4.27 -0.80
N ALA A 174 -18.42 4.40 -2.12
CA ALA A 174 -17.84 3.48 -3.10
C ALA A 174 -16.30 3.45 -3.01
N ILE A 175 -15.66 4.62 -3.05
CA ILE A 175 -14.20 4.75 -2.88
C ILE A 175 -13.73 4.05 -1.61
N ARG A 176 -14.36 4.37 -0.47
CA ARG A 176 -13.98 3.81 0.83
C ARG A 176 -14.18 2.30 0.88
N TYR A 177 -15.29 1.81 0.32
CA TYR A 177 -15.61 0.38 0.27
C TYR A 177 -14.51 -0.39 -0.46
N TRP A 178 -14.02 0.13 -1.58
CA TRP A 178 -13.04 -0.54 -2.41
C TRP A 178 -11.60 -0.36 -1.92
N LEU A 179 -11.24 0.83 -1.44
CA LEU A 179 -9.90 1.10 -0.91
C LEU A 179 -9.54 0.19 0.27
N LYS A 180 -10.51 -0.24 1.08
CA LYS A 180 -10.26 -1.14 2.22
C LYS A 180 -9.55 -2.44 1.81
N PHE A 181 -9.73 -2.91 0.57
CA PHE A 181 -9.11 -4.14 0.06
C PHE A 181 -7.66 -3.98 -0.39
N SER A 182 -7.12 -2.76 -0.35
CA SER A 182 -5.71 -2.48 -0.68
C SER A 182 -4.77 -3.27 0.24
N ASP A 183 -3.65 -3.69 -0.32
CA ASP A 183 -2.67 -4.56 0.34
C ASP A 183 -2.24 -4.08 1.73
N PHE A 184 -1.93 -2.79 1.84
CA PHE A 184 -1.47 -2.15 3.06
C PHE A 184 -2.55 -2.01 4.14
N TYR A 185 -3.82 -2.34 3.87
CA TYR A 185 -4.86 -2.49 4.89
C TYR A 185 -5.10 -3.95 5.30
N GLN A 186 -4.53 -4.91 4.56
CA GLN A 186 -4.65 -6.34 4.85
C GLN A 186 -3.47 -6.88 5.66
N TRP A 187 -2.37 -6.12 5.76
CA TRP A 187 -1.15 -6.59 6.41
C TRP A 187 -1.00 -6.06 7.83
N PRO A 188 -0.59 -6.91 8.79
CA PRO A 188 -0.38 -6.47 10.16
C PRO A 188 0.85 -5.56 10.26
N HIS A 189 0.88 -4.74 11.31
CA HIS A 189 2.02 -3.87 11.66
C HIS A 189 2.33 -2.74 10.68
N ILE A 190 1.43 -2.45 9.73
CA ILE A 190 1.42 -1.16 9.03
C ILE A 190 1.04 -0.07 10.03
N ILE A 191 1.72 1.07 9.96
CA ILE A 191 1.48 2.22 10.84
C ILE A 191 0.57 3.19 10.09
N TYR A 192 -0.71 3.22 10.45
CA TYR A 192 -1.64 4.18 9.85
C TYR A 192 -1.50 5.56 10.48
N PHE A 193 -1.70 6.63 9.71
CA PHE A 193 -1.79 7.98 10.22
C PHE A 193 -3.05 8.72 9.72
N ASN A 194 -3.64 9.55 10.57
CA ASN A 194 -4.89 10.28 10.30
C ASN A 194 -4.66 11.74 9.88
N SER A 195 -3.44 12.25 10.02
CA SER A 195 -3.03 13.58 9.56
C SER A 195 -1.50 13.66 9.47
N THR A 196 -0.97 14.75 8.91
CA THR A 196 0.48 15.01 8.92
C THR A 196 1.01 15.28 10.33
N ASP A 197 0.20 15.82 11.25
CA ASP A 197 0.58 15.97 12.67
C ASP A 197 0.72 14.61 13.34
N ASP A 198 -0.28 13.73 13.17
CA ASP A 198 -0.26 12.35 13.66
C ASP A 198 0.89 11.55 13.06
N LEU A 199 1.18 11.73 11.76
CA LEU A 199 2.34 11.16 11.10
C LEU A 199 3.63 11.58 11.83
N LEU A 200 3.90 12.88 12.02
CA LEU A 200 5.13 13.35 12.66
C LEU A 200 5.27 12.84 14.10
N ILE A 201 4.16 12.79 14.85
CA ILE A 201 4.13 12.19 16.19
C ILE A 201 4.57 10.72 16.11
N LYS A 202 3.97 9.93 15.21
CA LYS A 202 4.30 8.50 15.04
C LYS A 202 5.72 8.28 14.54
N LEU A 203 6.27 9.14 13.68
CA LEU A 203 7.68 9.09 13.28
C LEU A 203 8.61 9.26 14.49
N LYS A 204 8.22 10.03 15.49
CA LYS A 204 9.01 10.29 16.70
C LYS A 204 8.84 9.21 17.77
N THR A 205 7.63 8.68 17.95
CA THR A 205 7.29 7.85 19.12
C THR A 205 7.26 6.35 18.86
N THR A 206 7.22 5.92 17.60
CA THR A 206 7.10 4.49 17.27
C THR A 206 8.35 3.71 17.65
N ASN A 207 8.17 2.54 18.28
CA ASN A 207 9.25 1.57 18.48
C ASN A 207 9.46 0.74 17.21
N PHE A 208 10.35 1.22 16.35
CA PHE A 208 10.62 0.61 15.04
C PHE A 208 11.22 -0.79 15.11
N GLN A 209 12.06 -1.07 16.10
CA GLN A 209 12.61 -2.41 16.30
C GLN A 209 11.51 -3.42 16.60
N GLN A 210 10.54 -3.05 17.45
CA GLN A 210 9.42 -3.92 17.78
C GLN A 210 8.50 -4.15 16.58
N VAL A 211 8.15 -3.09 15.84
CA VAL A 211 7.34 -3.20 14.61
C VAL A 211 8.01 -4.16 13.63
N SER A 212 9.29 -3.96 13.36
CA SER A 212 10.05 -4.82 12.45
C SER A 212 10.16 -6.28 12.93
N ALA A 213 10.38 -6.50 14.23
CA ALA A 213 10.42 -7.85 14.80
C ALA A 213 9.08 -8.60 14.60
N ASN A 214 7.95 -7.91 14.81
CA ASN A 214 6.63 -8.49 14.62
C ASN A 214 6.35 -8.78 13.13
N MET A 215 6.71 -7.84 12.23
CA MET A 215 6.64 -8.06 10.78
C MET A 215 7.44 -9.30 10.35
N LYS A 216 8.64 -9.49 10.93
CA LYS A 216 9.50 -10.65 10.62
C LYS A 216 8.84 -11.98 10.99
N VAL A 217 8.19 -12.04 12.15
CA VAL A 217 7.42 -13.23 12.57
C VAL A 217 6.28 -13.51 11.60
N TYR A 218 5.47 -12.49 11.27
CA TYR A 218 4.37 -12.63 10.32
C TYR A 218 4.86 -13.07 8.92
N ASN A 219 5.89 -12.41 8.38
CA ASN A 219 6.45 -12.72 7.07
C ASN A 219 7.03 -14.14 6.98
N ALA A 220 7.63 -14.66 8.06
CA ALA A 220 8.11 -16.03 8.11
C ALA A 220 6.96 -17.06 8.01
N ASN A 221 5.84 -16.79 8.69
CA ASN A 221 4.65 -17.64 8.63
C ASN A 221 3.95 -17.55 7.27
N LEU A 222 3.76 -16.33 6.75
CA LEU A 222 3.18 -16.12 5.43
C LEU A 222 3.97 -16.85 4.35
N ARG A 223 5.31 -16.81 4.40
CA ARG A 223 6.15 -17.56 3.46
C ARG A 223 5.80 -19.04 3.46
N LYS A 224 5.76 -19.69 4.64
CA LYS A 224 5.41 -21.12 4.73
C LYS A 224 4.02 -21.39 4.14
N HIS A 225 3.05 -20.54 4.47
CA HIS A 225 1.68 -20.65 3.96
C HIS A 225 1.60 -20.54 2.44
N LEU A 226 2.24 -19.52 1.84
CA LEU A 226 2.23 -19.32 0.39
C LEU A 226 2.89 -20.48 -0.36
N PHE A 227 4.00 -21.00 0.15
CA PHE A 227 4.66 -22.17 -0.45
C PHE A 227 3.73 -23.39 -0.46
N GLU A 228 2.99 -23.62 0.63
CA GLU A 228 2.03 -24.72 0.70
C GLU A 228 0.83 -24.50 -0.23
N GLN A 229 0.29 -23.28 -0.32
CA GLN A 229 -0.77 -22.95 -1.28
C GLN A 229 -0.32 -23.20 -2.72
N TRP A 230 0.87 -22.74 -3.11
CA TRP A 230 1.42 -22.99 -4.43
C TRP A 230 1.64 -24.48 -4.70
N ARG A 231 2.16 -25.22 -3.71
CA ARG A 231 2.31 -26.68 -3.82
C ARG A 231 0.97 -27.37 -4.09
N GLN A 232 -0.08 -27.03 -3.35
CA GLN A 232 -1.40 -27.62 -3.53
C GLN A 232 -2.01 -27.29 -4.89
N ILE A 233 -1.85 -26.04 -5.36
CA ILE A 233 -2.31 -25.63 -6.68
C ILE A 233 -1.60 -26.45 -7.76
N LEU A 234 -0.26 -26.51 -7.73
CA LEU A 234 0.53 -27.23 -8.73
C LEU A 234 0.27 -28.74 -8.74
N GLN A 235 -0.01 -29.34 -7.58
CA GLN A 235 -0.39 -30.76 -7.48
C GLN A 235 -1.75 -31.05 -8.10
N ARG A 236 -2.70 -30.11 -8.03
CA ARG A 236 -4.04 -30.26 -8.63
C ARG A 236 -4.03 -30.03 -10.14
N THR A 237 -3.06 -29.27 -10.65
CA THR A 237 -2.90 -28.98 -12.07
C THR A 237 -1.93 -29.96 -12.77
N LYS A 238 -1.83 -31.22 -12.32
CA LYS A 238 -1.01 -32.23 -13.01
C LYS A 238 -1.33 -32.22 -14.52
N PRO A 239 -0.31 -32.29 -15.38
CA PRO A 239 -0.53 -32.39 -16.81
C PRO A 239 -1.33 -33.67 -17.11
N LEU A 240 -2.29 -33.55 -18.04
CA LEU A 240 -2.89 -34.68 -18.74
C LEU A 240 -1.80 -35.51 -19.43
#